data_AF-A0A7K3MX81-F1
#
_entry.id   AF-A0A7K3MX81-F1
#
_cell.length_a   1.000
_cell.length_b   1.000
_cell.length_c   1.000
_cell.angle_alpha   90.00
_cell.angle_beta   90.00
_cell.angle_gamma   90.00
#
_symmetry.space_group_name_H-M   'P 1'
#
loop_
_entity.id
_entity.type
_entity.pdbx_description
1 polymer ?
#
loop_
_entity_poly.entity_id
_entity_poly.type
_entity_poly.pdbx_seq_one_letter_code
_entity_poly.pdbx_strand_id
1 'polypeptide(L)'
;MKTLINIKSIAVLAVLLSILISCNNQEKETEKTATNDKIQKVEVVKPKQRSFTAEVMITGTARPNQIVKLYAMEGGMLMQMRKDIGDKVRQGENIAVLENPELQQQQLKWQAETNAKKANYERLNKVYEKTPALTNI
;
A
#
# COMPACT_ATOMS: atom_id res chain seq x y z
N MET A 1 -40.10 59.76 -75.45
CA MET A 1 -40.09 58.45 -74.75
C MET A 1 -39.69 57.38 -75.77
N LYS A 2 -38.66 56.57 -75.46
CA LYS A 2 -38.04 55.47 -76.25
C LYS A 2 -36.78 55.71 -77.12
N THR A 3 -36.32 56.93 -77.41
CA THR A 3 -35.05 57.15 -78.18
C THR A 3 -33.81 57.48 -77.33
N LEU A 4 -33.96 58.07 -76.14
CA LEU A 4 -32.82 58.39 -75.25
C LEU A 4 -32.33 57.19 -74.40
N ILE A 5 -33.14 56.13 -74.27
CA ILE A 5 -32.76 54.88 -73.61
C ILE A 5 -31.86 54.00 -74.50
N ASN A 6 -32.03 54.08 -75.82
CA ASN A 6 -31.16 53.37 -76.78
C ASN A 6 -29.76 53.99 -76.88
N ILE A 7 -29.59 55.30 -76.70
CA ILE A 7 -28.25 55.93 -76.69
C ILE A 7 -27.44 55.53 -75.44
N LYS A 8 -28.07 55.50 -74.25
CA LYS A 8 -27.41 54.97 -73.05
C LYS A 8 -27.09 53.48 -73.20
N SER A 9 -27.99 52.69 -73.80
CA SER A 9 -27.74 51.27 -74.03
C SER A 9 -26.64 51.01 -75.08
N ILE A 10 -26.52 51.85 -76.10
CA ILE A 10 -25.44 51.78 -77.11
C ILE A 10 -24.10 52.22 -76.51
N ALA A 11 -24.08 53.27 -75.67
CA ALA A 11 -22.87 53.68 -74.96
C ALA A 11 -22.39 52.61 -73.96
N VAL A 12 -23.31 51.97 -73.23
CA VAL A 12 -22.99 50.85 -72.34
C VAL A 12 -22.51 49.63 -73.12
N LEU A 13 -23.12 49.33 -74.28
CA LEU A 13 -22.70 48.21 -75.13
C LEU A 13 -21.33 48.45 -75.78
N ALA A 14 -21.02 49.68 -76.19
CA ALA A 14 -19.71 50.04 -76.74
C ALA A 14 -18.60 49.96 -75.68
N VAL A 15 -18.88 50.39 -74.45
CA VAL A 15 -17.95 50.24 -73.31
C VAL A 15 -17.75 48.76 -72.95
N LEU A 16 -18.81 47.95 -72.97
CA LEU A 16 -18.71 46.51 -72.76
C LEU A 16 -17.87 45.82 -73.86
N LEU A 17 -18.00 46.25 -75.11
CA LEU A 17 -17.27 45.68 -76.24
C LEU A 17 -15.78 46.05 -76.21
N SER A 18 -15.43 47.25 -75.71
CA SER A 18 -14.02 47.63 -75.49
C SER A 18 -13.34 46.88 -74.34
N ILE A 19 -14.09 46.34 -73.38
CA ILE A 19 -13.55 45.50 -72.29
C ILE A 19 -13.22 44.08 -72.78
N LEU A 20 -13.92 43.58 -73.82
CA LEU A 20 -13.70 42.22 -74.34
C LEU A 20 -12.51 42.10 -75.31
N ILE A 21 -11.98 43.22 -75.83
CA ILE A 21 -10.87 43.21 -76.81
C ILE A 21 -9.51 43.52 -76.13
N SER A 22 -9.50 43.86 -74.84
CA SER A 22 -8.29 44.24 -74.10
C SER A 22 -7.76 43.16 -73.14
N CYS A 23 -7.97 41.89 -73.46
CA CYS A 23 -7.15 40.78 -72.94
C CYS A 23 -6.39 40.16 -74.10
N ASN A 24 -5.30 40.84 -74.45
CA ASN A 24 -4.23 40.36 -75.30
C ASN A 24 -3.65 39.07 -74.69
N ASN A 25 -3.73 37.98 -75.46
CA ASN A 25 -3.21 36.68 -75.10
C ASN A 25 -1.69 36.71 -75.17
N GLN A 26 -1.05 37.21 -74.11
CA GLN A 26 0.36 36.93 -73.86
C GLN A 26 0.42 35.53 -73.26
N GLU A 27 0.90 34.58 -74.05
CA GLU A 27 1.54 33.35 -73.56
C GLU A 27 2.66 33.77 -72.59
N LYS A 28 2.30 33.91 -71.32
CA LYS A 28 3.25 33.72 -70.24
C LYS A 28 3.27 32.23 -70.00
N GLU A 29 4.33 31.64 -70.52
CA GLU A 29 4.81 30.32 -70.14
C GLU A 29 4.45 30.07 -68.69
N THR A 30 3.76 28.96 -68.48
CA THR A 30 3.56 28.39 -67.16
C THR A 30 4.94 28.10 -66.59
N GLU A 31 5.55 29.08 -65.92
CA GLU A 31 6.42 28.78 -64.80
C GLU A 31 5.52 28.14 -63.75
N LYS A 32 5.29 26.84 -63.95
CA LYS A 32 5.27 25.93 -62.84
C LYS A 32 6.57 26.23 -62.14
N THR A 33 6.51 27.01 -61.06
CA THR A 33 7.47 26.85 -59.98
C THR A 33 7.33 25.38 -59.61
N ALA A 34 8.11 24.54 -60.29
CA ALA A 34 8.49 23.25 -59.80
C ALA A 34 9.34 23.58 -58.58
N THR A 35 8.68 23.89 -57.47
CA THR A 35 9.21 23.45 -56.19
C THR A 35 9.42 21.97 -56.42
N ASN A 36 10.69 21.61 -56.54
CA ASN A 36 11.17 20.26 -56.46
C ASN A 36 10.96 19.79 -55.02
N ASP A 37 9.70 19.83 -54.58
CA ASP A 37 9.25 19.16 -53.41
C ASP A 37 9.20 17.71 -53.85
N LYS A 38 10.34 17.03 -53.68
CA LYS A 38 10.32 15.59 -53.46
C LYS A 38 9.37 15.37 -52.29
N ILE A 39 8.07 15.22 -52.56
CA ILE A 39 7.07 14.91 -51.55
C ILE A 39 7.41 13.49 -51.12
N GLN A 40 8.23 13.41 -50.08
CA GLN A 40 8.66 12.18 -49.47
C GLN A 40 7.40 11.54 -48.89
N LYS A 41 6.88 10.54 -49.60
CA LYS A 41 5.68 9.82 -49.17
C LYS A 41 6.05 9.01 -47.94
N VAL A 42 5.60 9.48 -46.78
CA VAL A 42 5.83 8.83 -45.50
C VAL A 42 4.57 8.09 -45.08
N GLU A 43 4.77 6.93 -44.49
CA GLU A 43 3.70 6.17 -43.88
C GLU A 43 3.38 6.77 -42.50
N VAL A 44 2.10 7.04 -42.23
CA VAL A 44 1.65 7.63 -40.97
C VAL A 44 0.57 6.77 -40.33
N VAL A 45 0.57 6.73 -39.00
CA VAL A 45 -0.46 6.06 -38.21
C VAL A 45 -1.19 7.06 -37.32
N LYS A 46 -2.53 6.94 -37.21
CA LYS A 46 -3.34 7.79 -36.32
C LYS A 46 -3.33 7.23 -34.90
N PRO A 47 -2.85 7.99 -33.89
CA PRO A 47 -2.88 7.52 -32.51
C PRO A 47 -4.33 7.36 -32.03
N LYS A 48 -4.59 6.28 -31.30
CA LYS A 48 -5.87 6.00 -30.65
C LYS A 48 -5.67 5.99 -29.15
N GLN A 49 -6.58 6.63 -28.41
CA GLN A 49 -6.60 6.54 -26.95
C GLN A 49 -7.04 5.13 -26.55
N ARG A 50 -6.28 4.52 -25.64
CA ARG A 50 -6.58 3.23 -25.01
C ARG A 50 -6.20 3.30 -23.54
N SER A 51 -6.89 2.54 -22.70
CA SER A 51 -6.42 2.35 -21.32
C SER A 51 -5.11 1.56 -21.36
N PHE A 52 -4.16 1.97 -20.52
CA PHE A 52 -2.89 1.28 -20.36
C PHE A 52 -2.68 1.03 -18.87
N THR A 53 -2.63 -0.25 -18.51
CA THR A 53 -2.28 -0.70 -17.16
C THR A 53 -0.88 -1.29 -17.25
N ALA A 54 0.06 -0.72 -16.51
CA ALA A 54 1.40 -1.29 -16.35
C ALA A 54 1.41 -2.12 -15.06
N GLU A 55 1.69 -3.41 -15.17
CA GLU A 55 1.91 -4.29 -14.03
C GLU A 55 3.41 -4.41 -13.76
N VAL A 56 3.80 -4.28 -12.49
CA VAL A 56 5.18 -4.45 -12.04
C VAL A 56 5.23 -5.65 -11.11
N MET A 57 5.93 -6.71 -11.52
CA MET A 57 6.15 -7.87 -10.69
C MET A 57 7.31 -7.62 -9.73
N ILE A 58 7.03 -7.65 -8.44
CA ILE A 58 8.03 -7.49 -7.39
C ILE A 58 8.23 -8.86 -6.73
N THR A 59 9.48 -9.30 -6.65
CA THR A 59 9.84 -10.51 -5.91
C THR A 59 10.10 -10.17 -4.44
N GLY A 60 9.71 -11.07 -3.55
CA GLY A 60 9.91 -10.92 -2.12
C GLY A 60 10.05 -12.28 -1.46
N THR A 61 10.65 -12.30 -0.27
CA THR A 61 10.77 -13.50 0.54
C THR A 61 9.87 -13.39 1.77
N ALA A 62 9.18 -14.49 2.08
CA ALA A 62 8.40 -14.57 3.31
C ALA A 62 9.36 -14.58 4.51
N ARG A 63 9.05 -13.78 5.52
CA ARG A 63 9.76 -13.79 6.81
C ARG A 63 8.76 -14.06 7.92
N PRO A 64 9.17 -14.78 8.98
CA PRO A 64 8.32 -14.98 10.14
C PRO A 64 8.04 -13.63 10.79
N ASN A 65 6.79 -13.44 11.22
CA ASN A 65 6.39 -12.23 11.94
C ASN A 65 7.14 -12.10 13.28
N GLN A 66 7.38 -13.23 13.96
CA GLN A 66 8.08 -13.27 15.23
C GLN A 66 8.84 -14.59 15.38
N ILE A 67 10.02 -14.53 16.00
CA ILE A 67 10.82 -15.69 16.39
C ILE A 67 11.07 -15.56 17.89
N VAL A 68 10.75 -16.61 18.64
CA VAL A 68 10.95 -16.65 20.09
C VAL A 68 11.72 -17.91 20.44
N LYS A 69 12.73 -17.76 21.31
CA LYS A 69 13.41 -18.87 21.96
C LYS A 69 12.86 -18.98 23.37
N LEU A 70 12.33 -20.15 23.71
CA LEU A 70 11.78 -20.42 25.03
C LEU A 70 12.85 -21.05 25.91
N TYR A 71 12.93 -20.58 27.15
CA TYR A 71 13.82 -21.12 28.18
C TYR A 71 12.98 -21.43 29.42
N ALA A 72 13.37 -22.48 30.14
CA ALA A 72 12.80 -22.73 31.46
C ALA A 72 13.28 -21.63 32.43
N MET A 73 12.36 -21.13 33.26
CA MET A 73 12.70 -20.11 34.27
C MET A 73 13.56 -20.69 35.39
N GLU A 74 13.30 -21.94 35.74
CA GLU A 74 14.02 -22.68 36.76
C GLU A 74 14.60 -23.97 36.17
N GLY A 75 15.74 -24.39 36.73
CA GLY A 75 16.32 -25.69 36.39
C GLY A 75 15.43 -26.83 36.86
N GLY A 76 15.49 -27.96 36.16
CA GLY A 76 14.76 -29.16 36.52
C GLY A 76 15.02 -30.30 35.55
N MET A 77 14.57 -31.49 35.90
CA MET A 77 14.59 -32.66 35.04
C MET A 77 13.37 -32.64 34.12
N LEU A 78 13.57 -32.89 32.83
CA LEU A 78 12.48 -33.02 31.87
C LEU A 78 11.73 -34.33 32.11
N MET A 79 10.48 -34.25 32.56
CA MET A 79 9.64 -35.42 32.81
C MET A 79 8.88 -35.85 31.57
N GLN A 80 8.31 -34.88 30.84
CA GLN A 80 7.50 -35.15 29.67
C GLN A 80 7.59 -34.01 28.66
N MET A 81 7.80 -34.36 27.39
CA MET A 81 7.60 -33.46 26.26
C MET A 81 6.21 -33.71 25.66
N ARG A 82 5.37 -32.68 25.57
CA ARG A 82 3.98 -32.78 25.10
C ARG A 82 3.78 -32.37 23.65
N LYS A 83 4.79 -31.73 23.05
CA LYS A 83 4.77 -31.25 21.67
C LYS A 83 6.04 -31.65 20.96
N ASP A 84 5.89 -32.03 19.71
CA ASP A 84 7.01 -32.37 18.86
C ASP A 84 7.35 -31.22 17.89
N ILE A 85 8.46 -31.38 17.19
CA ILE A 85 8.97 -30.43 16.21
C ILE A 85 7.98 -30.33 15.05
N GLY A 86 7.48 -29.11 14.81
CA GLY A 86 6.52 -28.82 13.74
C GLY A 86 5.06 -28.77 14.20
N ASP A 87 4.78 -29.13 15.46
CA ASP A 87 3.44 -28.99 16.02
C ASP A 87 3.01 -27.53 16.14
N LYS A 88 1.72 -27.29 15.86
CA LYS A 88 1.09 -25.99 16.15
C LYS A 88 0.86 -25.88 17.66
N VAL A 89 1.25 -24.74 18.22
CA VAL A 89 1.07 -24.40 19.64
C VAL A 89 0.21 -23.15 19.79
N ARG A 90 -0.50 -23.06 20.91
CA ARG A 90 -1.27 -21.87 21.31
C ARG A 90 -0.68 -21.23 22.56
N GLN A 91 -1.03 -19.97 22.79
CA GLN A 91 -0.64 -19.27 24.01
C GLN A 91 -1.19 -19.99 25.25
N GLY A 92 -0.33 -20.20 26.24
CA GLY A 92 -0.67 -20.89 27.50
C GLY A 92 -0.69 -22.42 27.39
N GLU A 93 -0.40 -23.00 26.22
CA GLU A 93 -0.33 -24.45 26.06
C GLU A 93 0.94 -25.03 26.71
N ASN A 94 0.79 -26.14 27.42
CA ASN A 94 1.92 -26.80 28.08
C ASN A 94 2.73 -27.61 27.06
N ILE A 95 3.99 -27.20 26.84
CA ILE A 95 4.93 -27.83 25.89
C ILE A 95 5.76 -28.91 26.58
N ALA A 96 6.22 -28.66 27.81
CA ALA A 96 7.11 -29.54 28.54
C ALA A 96 6.83 -29.48 30.05
N VAL A 97 6.87 -30.63 30.71
CA VAL A 97 6.77 -30.73 32.17
C VAL A 97 8.17 -30.96 32.72
N LEU A 98 8.61 -30.06 33.59
CA LEU A 98 9.87 -30.16 34.31
C LEU A 98 9.58 -30.43 35.79
N GLU A 99 10.39 -31.27 36.40
CA GLU A 99 10.35 -31.55 37.84
C GLU A 99 11.65 -31.11 38.49
N ASN A 100 11.52 -30.39 39.61
CA ASN A 100 12.64 -29.98 40.44
C ASN A 100 12.34 -30.38 41.90
N PRO A 101 12.97 -31.46 42.40
CA PRO A 101 12.72 -31.93 43.76
C PRO A 101 13.21 -30.94 44.82
N GLU A 102 14.28 -30.19 44.56
CA GLU A 102 14.80 -29.19 45.50
C GLU A 102 13.80 -28.05 45.72
N LEU A 103 13.19 -27.54 44.64
CA LEU A 103 12.14 -26.52 44.73
C LEU A 103 10.90 -27.04 45.47
N GLN A 104 10.51 -28.30 45.25
CA GLN A 104 9.41 -28.91 45.98
C GLN A 104 9.71 -29.00 47.49
N GLN A 105 10.92 -29.41 47.88
CA GLN A 105 11.32 -29.46 49.29
C GLN A 105 11.35 -28.06 49.92
N GLN A 106 11.87 -27.06 49.20
CA GLN A 106 11.91 -25.67 49.63
C GLN A 106 10.49 -25.12 49.86
N GLN A 107 9.56 -25.42 48.95
CA GLN A 107 8.16 -25.05 49.08
C GLN A 107 7.52 -25.66 50.33
N LEU A 108 7.71 -26.96 50.57
CA LEU A 108 7.17 -27.64 51.75
C LEU A 108 7.70 -27.03 53.05
N LYS A 109 9.00 -26.74 53.10
CA LYS A 109 9.63 -26.07 54.25
C LYS A 109 8.99 -24.72 54.52
N TRP A 110 8.89 -23.85 53.52
CA TRP A 110 8.30 -22.51 53.69
C TRP A 110 6.82 -22.55 54.04
N GLN A 111 6.08 -23.53 53.53
CA GLN A 111 4.68 -23.73 53.90
C GLN A 111 4.53 -24.09 55.38
N ALA A 112 5.37 -25.00 55.89
CA ALA A 112 5.38 -25.36 57.31
C ALA A 112 5.77 -24.16 58.20
N GLU A 113 6.80 -23.40 57.82
CA GLU A 113 7.22 -22.19 58.53
C GLU A 113 6.12 -21.12 58.54
N THR A 114 5.44 -20.93 57.40
CA THR A 114 4.33 -19.97 57.27
C THR A 114 3.17 -20.36 58.17
N ASN A 115 2.82 -21.65 58.21
CA ASN A 115 1.76 -22.15 59.07
C ASN A 115 2.07 -21.96 60.56
N ALA A 116 3.30 -22.28 60.98
CA ALA A 116 3.73 -22.07 62.37
C ALA A 116 3.72 -20.58 62.76
N LYS A 117 4.21 -19.70 61.89
CA LYS A 117 4.19 -18.25 62.11
C LYS A 117 2.77 -17.72 62.17
N LYS A 118 1.88 -18.19 61.29
CA LYS A 118 0.46 -17.81 61.29
C LYS A 118 -0.23 -18.22 62.59
N ALA A 119 -0.04 -19.46 63.05
CA ALA A 119 -0.60 -19.92 64.33
C ALA A 119 -0.09 -19.09 65.52
N ASN A 120 1.20 -18.75 65.52
CA ASN A 120 1.78 -17.88 66.54
C ASN A 120 1.19 -16.47 66.50
N TYR A 121 1.04 -15.89 65.30
CA TYR A 121 0.41 -14.60 65.12
C TYR A 121 -1.03 -14.60 65.62
N GLU A 122 -1.84 -15.59 65.22
CA GLU A 122 -3.23 -15.72 65.67
C GLU A 122 -3.33 -15.86 67.19
N ARG A 123 -2.42 -16.63 67.81
CA ARG A 123 -2.32 -16.76 69.27
C ARG A 123 -2.03 -15.42 69.92
N LEU A 124 -1.01 -14.70 69.42
CA LEU A 124 -0.62 -13.39 69.97
C LEU A 124 -1.73 -12.35 69.78
N ASN A 125 -2.39 -12.33 68.62
CA ASN A 125 -3.49 -11.42 68.35
C ASN A 125 -4.68 -11.66 69.29
N LYS A 126 -5.03 -12.93 69.55
CA LYS A 126 -6.08 -13.27 70.54
C LYS A 126 -5.73 -12.84 71.95
N VAL A 127 -4.44 -12.90 72.34
CA VAL A 127 -3.97 -12.40 73.64
C VAL A 127 -4.08 -10.87 73.70
N TYR A 128 -3.67 -10.18 72.63
CA TYR A 128 -3.80 -8.74 72.51
C TYR A 128 -5.24 -8.25 72.64
N GLU A 129 -6.19 -8.89 71.94
CA GLU A 129 -7.61 -8.57 72.00
C GLU A 129 -8.23 -8.77 73.39
N LYS A 130 -7.80 -9.82 74.12
CA LYS A 130 -8.37 -10.17 75.42
C LYS A 130 -7.76 -9.41 76.59
N THR A 131 -6.47 -9.09 76.52
CA THR A 131 -5.75 -8.44 77.62
C THR A 131 -4.77 -7.36 77.11
N PRO A 132 -5.29 -6.21 76.65
CA PRO A 132 -4.46 -5.14 76.08
C PRO A 132 -3.47 -4.52 77.09
N ALA A 133 -3.70 -4.69 78.40
CA ALA A 133 -2.79 -4.20 79.45
C ALA A 133 -1.48 -5.01 79.57
N LEU A 134 -1.39 -6.21 78.99
CA LEU A 134 -0.20 -7.09 79.07
C LEU A 134 0.71 -6.99 77.84
N THR A 135 0.35 -6.16 76.86
CA THR A 135 1.15 -5.97 75.64
C THR A 135 1.76 -4.58 75.66
N ASN A 136 3.08 -4.53 75.87
CA ASN A 136 3.87 -3.33 75.64
C ASN A 136 3.94 -3.12 74.11
N ILE A 137 3.21 -2.13 73.62
CA ILE A 137 3.54 -1.41 72.39
C ILE A 137 3.96 -0.03 72.85
#